data_AF-A0A6G9SJH8-F1
#
_entry.id   AF-A0A6G9SJH8-F1
#
_cell.length_a   1.000
_cell.length_b   1.000
_cell.length_c   1.000
_cell.angle_alpha   90.00
_cell.angle_beta   90.00
_cell.angle_gamma   90.00
#
_symmetry.space_group_name_H-M   'P 1'
#
loop_
_entity.id
_entity.type
_entity.pdbx_description
1 polymer ?
#
loop_
_entity_poly.entity_id
_entity_poly.type
_entity_poly.pdbx_seq_one_letter_code
_entity_poly.pdbx_strand_id
1 'polypeptide(L)' 'MNNPANQQNLSPQAAPCFICGSQNFVWGRTVGESPSTWVYFRALDAVWGEGEKLQARKCLNCNNVQLFIDE' A
#
# COMPACT_ATOMS: atom_id res chain seq x y z
N MET A 1 -28.93 8.11 0.45
CA MET A 1 -28.71 6.66 0.46
C MET A 1 -27.29 6.43 -0.02
N ASN A 2 -26.35 6.20 0.89
CA ASN A 2 -24.96 5.89 0.52
C ASN A 2 -24.98 4.49 -0.07
N ASN A 3 -24.95 4.39 -1.40
CA ASN A 3 -24.79 3.11 -2.06
C ASN A 3 -23.32 2.69 -1.79
N PRO A 4 -23.05 1.61 -1.04
CA PRO A 4 -21.71 1.04 -0.97
C PRO A 4 -21.47 0.42 -2.34
N ALA A 5 -21.14 1.27 -3.31
CA ALA A 5 -20.91 0.89 -4.67
C ALA A 5 -19.73 -0.09 -4.66
N ASN A 6 -20.08 -1.37 -4.79
CA ASN A 6 -19.30 -2.36 -5.49
C ASN A 6 -17.81 -2.26 -5.12
N GLN A 7 -17.45 -2.69 -3.91
CA GLN A 7 -16.10 -3.18 -3.65
C GLN A 7 -15.92 -4.45 -4.49
N GLN A 8 -15.89 -4.29 -5.82
CA GLN A 8 -15.21 -5.22 -6.69
C GLN A 8 -13.83 -5.39 -6.05
N ASN A 9 -13.41 -6.64 -5.86
CA ASN A 9 -12.05 -7.02 -5.47
C ASN A 9 -11.08 -6.53 -6.54
N LEU A 10 -10.95 -5.21 -6.68
CA LEU A 10 -9.91 -4.56 -7.43
C LEU A 10 -8.66 -4.94 -6.66
N SER A 11 -7.73 -5.61 -7.35
CA SER A 11 -6.42 -5.82 -6.79
C SER A 11 -5.90 -4.47 -6.29
N PRO A 12 -5.13 -4.43 -5.20
CA PRO A 12 -4.57 -3.18 -4.70
C PRO A 12 -3.86 -2.35 -5.79
N GLN A 13 -3.37 -3.01 -6.85
CA GLN A 13 -2.82 -2.34 -8.03
C GLN A 13 -3.85 -1.55 -8.86
N ALA A 14 -5.09 -2.02 -8.96
CA ALA A 14 -6.16 -1.41 -9.76
C ALA A 14 -6.97 -0.34 -9.01
N ALA A 15 -6.89 -0.28 -7.67
CA ALA A 15 -7.64 0.70 -6.89
C ALA A 15 -7.07 2.13 -7.04
N PRO A 16 -7.90 3.15 -7.33
CA PRO A 16 -7.46 4.54 -7.39
C PRO A 16 -7.05 5.08 -6.01
N CYS A 17 -6.38 6.23 -5.98
CA CYS A 17 -5.96 6.86 -4.72
C CYS A 17 -7.18 7.30 -3.92
N PHE A 18 -7.36 6.78 -2.70
CA PHE A 18 -8.51 7.13 -1.86
C PHE A 18 -8.57 8.61 -1.43
N ILE A 19 -7.45 9.35 -1.56
CA ILE A 19 -7.40 10.79 -1.26
C ILE A 19 -7.84 11.65 -2.45
N CYS A 20 -7.37 11.37 -3.67
CA CYS A 20 -7.58 12.26 -4.83
C CYS A 20 -8.13 11.59 -6.10
N GLY A 21 -8.41 10.29 -6.07
CA GLY A 21 -8.93 9.53 -7.21
C GLY A 21 -7.92 9.22 -8.32
N SER A 22 -6.68 9.72 -8.23
CA SER A 22 -5.65 9.46 -9.25
C SER A 22 -5.25 7.98 -9.32
N GLN A 23 -4.87 7.54 -10.52
CA GLN A 23 -4.27 6.22 -10.80
C GLN A 23 -2.76 6.30 -11.07
N ASN A 24 -2.15 7.47 -10.93
CA ASN A 24 -0.73 7.68 -11.19
C ASN A 24 0.12 7.42 -9.93
N PHE A 25 0.86 6.32 -9.93
CA PHE A 25 1.62 5.84 -8.79
C PHE A 25 3.05 5.43 -9.14
N VAL A 26 3.94 5.56 -8.17
CA VAL A 26 5.21 4.81 -8.13
C VAL A 26 5.12 3.73 -7.06
N TRP A 27 5.50 2.50 -7.42
CA TRP A 27 5.52 1.33 -6.54
C TRP A 27 6.94 1.00 -6.09
N GLY A 28 7.08 0.42 -4.91
CA GLY A 28 8.36 -0.09 -4.43
C GLY A 28 8.27 -0.66 -3.02
N ARG A 29 9.40 -1.19 -2.51
CA ARG A 29 9.52 -1.65 -1.12
C ARG A 29 9.44 -0.49 -0.12
N THR A 30 9.87 0.69 -0.57
CA THR A 30 9.77 1.97 0.13
C THR A 30 9.51 3.08 -0.89
N VAL A 31 9.10 4.25 -0.40
CA VAL A 31 8.92 5.46 -1.21
C VAL A 31 10.10 6.43 -0.97
N GLY A 32 11.33 6.06 -1.35
CA GLY A 32 12.51 6.90 -1.09
C GLY A 32 13.87 6.23 -1.34
N GLU A 33 14.92 6.76 -0.72
CA GLU A 33 16.37 6.47 -0.94
C GLU A 33 16.82 5.01 -0.74
N SER A 34 15.95 4.10 -0.30
CA SER A 34 16.31 2.70 -0.11
C SER A 34 15.30 1.75 -0.76
N PRO A 35 15.25 1.70 -2.11
CA PRO A 35 14.32 0.84 -2.83
C PRO A 35 14.58 -0.66 -2.62
N SER A 36 15.74 -1.04 -2.10
CA SER A 36 16.10 -2.43 -1.78
C SER A 36 15.67 -2.88 -0.39
N THR A 37 15.35 -1.97 0.53
CA THR A 37 15.01 -2.30 1.92
C THR A 37 13.54 -2.67 2.06
N TRP A 38 13.24 -3.71 2.83
CA TRP A 38 11.86 -4.10 3.15
C TRP A 38 11.41 -3.49 4.46
N VAL A 39 10.17 -2.97 4.48
CA VAL A 39 9.47 -2.64 5.73
C VAL A 39 8.68 -3.86 6.17
N TYR A 40 8.84 -4.22 7.44
CA TYR A 40 8.08 -5.30 8.06
C TYR A 40 7.12 -4.73 9.09
N PHE A 41 5.88 -5.22 9.10
CA PHE A 41 4.91 -4.87 10.11
C PHE A 41 4.61 -6.09 10.98
N ARG A 42 4.82 -5.94 12.29
CA ARG A 42 4.67 -7.02 13.27
C ARG A 42 4.24 -6.47 14.62
N ALA A 43 3.60 -7.31 15.42
CA ALA A 43 3.31 -6.99 16.82
C ALA A 43 4.61 -6.87 17.63
N LEU A 44 4.56 -6.14 18.75
CA LEU A 44 5.73 -5.90 19.60
C LEU A 44 6.34 -7.21 20.12
N ASP A 45 5.47 -8.15 20.47
CA ASP A 45 5.75 -9.47 21.02
C ASP A 45 5.89 -10.58 19.96
N ALA A 46 5.84 -10.22 18.66
CA ALA A 46 5.96 -11.18 17.57
C ALA A 46 7.31 -11.91 17.58
N VAL A 47 7.28 -13.23 17.36
CA VAL A 47 8.49 -14.06 17.28
C VAL A 47 9.11 -14.05 15.88
N TRP A 48 10.21 -14.78 15.70
CA TRP A 48 10.88 -14.89 14.40
C TRP A 48 9.96 -15.54 13.37
N GLY A 49 9.79 -14.87 12.22
CA GLY A 49 8.88 -15.30 11.16
C GLY A 49 7.46 -14.75 11.30
N GLU A 50 7.13 -14.09 12.41
CA GLU A 50 5.85 -13.40 12.57
C GLU A 50 5.97 -11.94 12.14
N GLY A 51 5.23 -11.60 11.07
CA GLY A 51 5.18 -10.27 10.50
C GLY A 51 5.03 -10.30 8.98
N GLU A 52 4.46 -9.24 8.44
CA GLU A 52 4.19 -9.13 7.01
C GLU A 52 5.19 -8.18 6.36
N LYS A 53 5.66 -8.56 5.16
CA LYS A 53 6.42 -7.65 4.30
C LYS A 53 5.44 -6.67 3.68
N LEU A 54 5.79 -5.39 3.75
CA LEU A 54 5.00 -4.35 3.12
C LEU A 54 5.60 -3.94 1.79
N GLN A 55 4.72 -3.75 0.82
CA GLN A 55 4.95 -2.94 -0.36
C GLN A 55 4.32 -1.56 -0.17
N ALA A 56 4.90 -0.56 -0.80
CA ALA A 56 4.42 0.81 -0.76
C ALA A 56 4.14 1.32 -2.18
N ARG A 57 3.13 2.18 -2.30
CA ARG A 57 2.99 3.05 -3.46
C ARG A 57 2.79 4.49 -3.03
N LYS A 58 3.33 5.42 -3.82
CA LYS A 58 3.12 6.86 -3.66
C LYS A 58 2.33 7.41 -4.83
N CYS A 59 1.21 8.07 -4.54
CA CYS A 59 0.45 8.81 -5.53
C CYS A 59 1.25 10.03 -6.00
N LEU A 60 1.51 10.16 -7.31
CA LEU A 60 2.28 11.28 -7.84
C LEU A 60 1.49 12.60 -7.91
N ASN A 61 0.16 12.55 -7.76
CA ASN A 61 -0.68 13.75 -7.78
C ASN A 61 -0.81 14.41 -6.40
N CYS A 62 -1.07 13.63 -5.34
CA CYS A 62 -1.29 14.17 -3.99
C CYS A 62 -0.23 13.75 -2.97
N ASN A 63 0.79 13.01 -3.40
CA ASN A 63 1.87 12.50 -2.55
C ASN A 63 1.43 11.56 -1.42
N ASN A 64 0.17 11.12 -1.40
CA ASN A 64 -0.30 10.13 -0.44
C ASN A 64 0.45 8.80 -0.63
N VAL A 65 0.94 8.25 0.48
CA VAL A 65 1.64 6.97 0.55
C VAL A 65 0.68 5.92 1.09
N GLN A 66 0.66 4.76 0.44
CA GLN A 66 -0.23 3.65 0.79
C GLN A 66 0.62 2.39 0.93
N LEU A 67 0.30 1.59 1.94
CA LEU A 67 1.03 0.37 2.31
C LEU A 67 0.14 -0.85 2.10
N PHE A 68 0.72 -1.92 1.57
CA PHE A 68 0.05 -3.16 1.22
C PHE A 68 0.87 -4.34 1.72
N ILE A 69 0.22 -5.39 2.19
CA ILE A 69 0.87 -6.69 2.38
C ILE A 69 1.08 -7.33 1.00
N ASP A 70 2.22 -7.98 0.80
CA ASP A 70 2.45 -8.82 -0.39
C ASP A 70 1.63 -10.11 -0.19
N GLU A 71 0.73 -10.46 -1.13
CA GLU A 71 -0.02 -11.72 -1.11
C GLU A 71 0.81 -12.90 -1.67
#